data_AF-B9EVB5-F1
#
_entry.id   AF-B9EVB5-F1
#
_cell.length_a   1.000
_cell.length_b   1.000
_cell.length_c   1.000
_cell.angle_alpha   90.00
_cell.angle_beta   90.00
_cell.angle_gamma   90.00
#
_symmetry.space_group_name_H-M   'P 1'
#
loop_
_entity.id
_entity.type
_entity.pdbx_description
1 polymer ?
#
loop_
_entity_poly.entity_id
_entity_poly.type
_entity_poly.pdbx_seq_one_letter_code
_entity_poly.pdbx_strand_id
1 'polypeptide(L)'
;MDCKVAFRMEPHVFKTIANYLREEKLLKDSRGLRIEEKLGIFMFMLAHNASFQDLQYEFKHSGSTLHRHIKSIFKIIPALTYRFLKLPHADQTHWKIRTNPRFFPYFKV
;
A
#
# COMPACT_ATOMS: atom_id res chain seq x y z
N MET A 1 12.25 -8.27 -12.55
CA MET A 1 12.35 -7.07 -11.69
C MET A 1 13.05 -7.42 -10.41
N ASP A 2 14.02 -6.61 -9.98
CA ASP A 2 14.48 -6.62 -8.60
C ASP A 2 13.39 -5.99 -7.71
N CYS A 3 12.86 -6.76 -6.75
CA CYS A 3 11.80 -6.29 -5.85
C CYS A 3 12.24 -5.09 -5.00
N LYS A 4 13.52 -5.02 -4.61
CA LYS A 4 14.03 -3.94 -3.78
C LYS A 4 13.99 -2.61 -4.52
N VAL A 5 14.28 -2.63 -5.82
CA VAL A 5 14.24 -1.44 -6.67
C VAL A 5 12.81 -1.14 -7.11
N ALA A 6 12.12 -2.12 -7.69
CA ALA A 6 10.81 -1.92 -8.32
C ALA A 6 9.67 -1.66 -7.33
N PHE A 7 9.72 -2.27 -6.15
CA PHE A 7 8.65 -2.21 -5.15
C PHE A 7 9.09 -1.55 -3.83
N ARG A 8 10.36 -1.11 -3.73
CA ARG A 8 10.95 -0.56 -2.49
C ARG A 8 10.80 -1.50 -1.30
N MET A 9 10.83 -2.81 -1.56
CA MET A 9 10.51 -3.84 -0.58
C MET A 9 11.36 -5.08 -0.77
N GLU A 10 11.74 -5.74 0.32
CA GLU A 10 12.44 -7.02 0.23
C GLU A 10 11.54 -8.13 -0.34
N PRO A 11 12.07 -9.06 -1.16
CA PRO A 11 11.26 -10.10 -1.78
C PRO A 11 10.46 -10.96 -0.79
N HIS A 12 11.04 -11.23 0.39
CA HIS A 12 10.38 -12.04 1.41
C HIS A 12 9.17 -11.30 2.02
N VAL A 13 9.30 -10.00 2.28
CA VAL A 13 8.21 -9.15 2.79
C VAL A 13 7.08 -9.08 1.76
N PHE A 14 7.42 -8.88 0.49
CA PHE A 14 6.44 -8.86 -0.59
C PHE A 14 5.63 -10.16 -0.65
N LYS A 15 6.31 -11.31 -0.55
CA LYS A 15 5.65 -12.62 -0.52
C LYS A 15 4.76 -12.80 0.71
N THR A 16 5.21 -12.35 1.88
CA THR A 16 4.42 -12.38 3.12
C THR A 16 3.13 -11.58 2.98
N ILE A 17 3.20 -10.37 2.40
CA ILE A 17 2.01 -9.55 2.16
C ILE A 17 1.08 -10.22 1.15
N ALA A 18 1.59 -10.74 0.04
CA ALA A 18 0.78 -11.42 -0.97
C ALA A 18 0.04 -12.64 -0.39
N ASN A 19 0.74 -13.45 0.44
CA ASN A 19 0.15 -14.58 1.14
C ASN A 19 -0.93 -14.15 2.14
N TYR A 20 -0.65 -13.14 2.95
CA TYR A 20 -1.64 -12.59 3.88
C TYR A 20 -2.92 -12.14 3.17
N LEU A 21 -2.79 -11.39 2.06
CA LEU A 21 -3.94 -10.91 1.28
C LEU A 21 -4.76 -12.06 0.67
N ARG A 22 -4.09 -13.18 0.36
CA ARG A 22 -4.71 -14.41 -0.15
C ARG A 22 -5.45 -15.17 0.95
N GLU A 23 -4.80 -15.42 2.07
CA GLU A 23 -5.34 -16.18 3.21
C GLU A 23 -6.56 -15.49 3.82
N GLU A 24 -6.49 -14.16 3.97
CA GLU A 24 -7.57 -13.32 4.46
C GLU A 24 -8.66 -13.04 3.42
N LYS A 25 -8.52 -13.59 2.20
CA LYS A 25 -9.46 -13.43 1.06
C LYS A 25 -9.73 -11.96 0.69
N LEU A 26 -8.80 -11.06 1.03
CA LEU A 26 -8.88 -9.64 0.71
C LEU A 26 -8.64 -9.41 -0.78
N LEU A 27 -7.67 -10.12 -1.35
CA LEU A 27 -7.49 -10.19 -2.80
C LEU A 27 -7.70 -11.62 -3.28
N LYS A 28 -8.16 -11.74 -4.52
CA LYS A 28 -8.34 -13.01 -5.21
C LYS A 28 -7.66 -12.95 -6.56
N ASP A 29 -7.20 -14.08 -7.05
CA ASP A 29 -6.77 -14.20 -8.44
C ASP A 29 -7.96 -13.89 -9.37
N SER A 30 -7.68 -13.32 -10.54
CA SER A 30 -8.67 -13.12 -11.61
C SER A 30 -8.19 -13.76 -12.89
N ARG A 31 -9.07 -13.98 -13.87
CA ARG A 31 -8.65 -14.36 -15.23
C ARG A 31 -7.63 -13.32 -15.74
N GLY A 32 -6.36 -13.71 -15.76
CA GLY A 32 -5.25 -12.91 -16.27
C GLY A 32 -4.27 -12.34 -15.24
N LEU A 33 -4.62 -12.22 -13.95
CA LEU A 33 -3.70 -11.63 -12.95
C LEU A 33 -3.75 -12.35 -11.60
N ARG A 34 -2.56 -12.69 -11.10
CA ARG A 34 -2.34 -13.24 -9.76
C ARG A 34 -2.34 -12.13 -8.70
N ILE A 35 -2.56 -12.49 -7.44
CA ILE A 35 -2.45 -11.56 -6.30
C ILE A 35 -1.10 -10.86 -6.27
N GLU A 36 -0.01 -11.60 -6.52
CA GLU A 36 1.35 -11.05 -6.58
C GLU A 36 1.46 -9.96 -7.64
N GLU A 37 0.91 -10.19 -8.83
CA GLU A 37 0.98 -9.21 -9.92
C GLU A 37 0.16 -7.95 -9.61
N LYS A 38 -1.03 -8.13 -9.03
CA LYS A 38 -1.86 -7.00 -8.57
C LYS A 38 -1.12 -6.16 -7.52
N LEU A 39 -0.52 -6.83 -6.53
CA LEU A 39 0.28 -6.18 -5.51
C LEU A 39 1.51 -5.49 -6.12
N GLY A 40 2.19 -6.13 -7.06
CA GLY A 40 3.35 -5.58 -7.77
C GLY A 40 3.01 -4.30 -8.55
N ILE A 41 1.92 -4.29 -9.31
CA ILE A 41 1.42 -3.09 -10.02
C ILE A 41 1.20 -1.95 -9.04
N PHE A 42 0.53 -2.21 -7.92
CA PHE A 42 0.23 -1.18 -6.93
C PHE A 42 1.48 -0.67 -6.22
N MET A 43 2.38 -1.56 -5.82
CA MET A 43 3.64 -1.18 -5.19
C MET A 43 4.54 -0.40 -6.14
N PHE A 44 4.62 -0.77 -7.41
CA PHE A 44 5.39 -0.03 -8.41
C PHE A 44 4.85 1.38 -8.61
N MET A 45 3.52 1.52 -8.72
CA MET A 45 2.85 2.82 -8.81
C MET A 45 3.22 3.73 -7.64
N LEU A 46 3.18 3.22 -6.40
CA LEU A 46 3.55 3.99 -5.21
C LEU A 46 5.05 4.28 -5.13
N ALA A 47 5.89 3.29 -5.43
CA ALA A 47 7.35 3.38 -5.33
C ALA A 47 7.98 4.40 -6.28
N HIS A 48 7.36 4.58 -7.45
CA HIS A 48 7.89 5.40 -8.54
C HIS A 48 7.02 6.61 -8.87
N ASN A 49 5.90 6.81 -8.16
CA ASN A 49 4.86 7.78 -8.54
C ASN A 49 4.45 7.61 -10.02
N ALA A 50 4.33 6.34 -10.44
CA ALA A 50 4.21 5.98 -11.85
C ALA A 50 2.83 6.38 -12.40
N SER A 51 2.82 6.89 -13.62
CA SER A 51 1.57 7.17 -14.35
C SER A 51 0.92 5.87 -14.84
N PHE A 52 -0.35 5.94 -15.25
CA PHE A 52 -0.99 4.80 -15.93
C PHE A 52 -0.29 4.43 -17.24
N GLN A 53 0.41 5.35 -17.90
CA GLN A 53 1.18 5.03 -19.11
C GLN A 53 2.41 4.20 -18.77
N ASP A 54 3.14 4.57 -17.71
CA ASP A 54 4.30 3.82 -17.22
C ASP A 54 3.90 2.40 -16.80
N LEU A 55 2.77 2.26 -16.10
CA LEU A 55 2.25 0.95 -15.69
C LEU A 55 1.86 0.06 -16.89
N GLN A 56 1.25 0.64 -17.93
CA GLN A 56 0.91 -0.10 -19.15
C GLN A 56 2.18 -0.56 -19.87
N TYR A 57 3.18 0.31 -19.94
CA TYR A 57 4.46 -0.03 -20.55
C TYR A 57 5.18 -1.12 -19.76
N GLU A 58 5.22 -1.04 -18.43
CA GLU A 58 6.00 -1.96 -17.61
C GLU A 58 5.32 -3.33 -17.48
N PHE A 59 4.02 -3.36 -17.16
CA PHE A 59 3.30 -4.60 -16.87
C PHE A 59 2.58 -5.18 -18.10
N LYS A 60 2.66 -4.51 -19.26
CA LYS A 60 2.08 -4.97 -20.54
C LYS A 60 0.57 -5.26 -20.50
N HIS A 61 -0.14 -4.55 -19.62
CA HIS A 61 -1.60 -4.61 -19.51
C HIS A 61 -2.24 -3.35 -20.08
N SER A 62 -3.50 -3.46 -20.52
CA SER A 62 -4.28 -2.27 -20.90
C SER A 62 -4.59 -1.39 -19.68
N GLY A 63 -4.79 -0.09 -19.92
CA GLY A 63 -5.21 0.84 -18.87
C GLY A 63 -6.52 0.43 -18.18
N SER A 64 -7.46 -0.19 -18.91
CA SER A 64 -8.71 -0.71 -18.34
C SER A 64 -8.50 -1.85 -17.35
N THR A 65 -7.56 -2.75 -17.65
CA THR A 65 -7.13 -3.84 -16.77
C THR A 65 -6.47 -3.27 -15.52
N LEU A 66 -5.49 -2.38 -15.69
CA LEU A 66 -4.80 -1.72 -14.57
C LEU A 66 -5.77 -0.96 -13.65
N HIS A 67 -6.69 -0.18 -14.22
CA HIS A 67 -7.69 0.56 -13.45
C HIS A 67 -8.54 -0.36 -12.58
N ARG A 68 -9.00 -1.49 -13.13
CA ARG A 68 -9.79 -2.49 -12.39
C ARG A 68 -9.00 -3.07 -11.22
N HIS A 69 -7.72 -3.38 -11.42
CA HIS A 69 -6.86 -3.96 -10.39
C HIS A 69 -6.51 -2.98 -9.29
N ILE A 70 -6.12 -1.76 -9.67
CA ILE A 70 -5.85 -0.68 -8.71
C ILE A 70 -7.10 -0.39 -7.87
N LYS A 71 -8.28 -0.31 -8.51
CA LYS A 71 -9.55 -0.15 -7.81
C LYS A 71 -9.86 -1.30 -6.85
N SER A 72 -9.53 -2.54 -7.22
CA SER A 72 -9.66 -3.71 -6.33
C SER A 72 -8.81 -3.58 -5.07
N ILE A 73 -7.60 -3.03 -5.18
CA ILE A 73 -6.72 -2.83 -4.03
C ILE A 73 -7.23 -1.67 -3.17
N PHE A 74 -7.63 -0.54 -3.76
CA PHE A 74 -8.20 0.56 -2.98
C PHE A 74 -9.44 0.15 -2.16
N LYS A 75 -10.25 -0.80 -2.66
CA LYS A 75 -11.41 -1.33 -1.90
C LYS A 75 -11.03 -2.05 -0.60
N ILE A 76 -9.82 -2.62 -0.50
CA ILE A 76 -9.37 -3.34 0.70
C ILE A 76 -8.57 -2.47 1.67
N ILE A 77 -8.07 -1.32 1.21
CA ILE A 77 -7.28 -0.41 2.05
C ILE A 77 -8.03 -0.02 3.33
N PRO A 78 -9.33 0.36 3.33
CA PRO A 78 -10.02 0.68 4.58
C PRO A 78 -10.03 -0.46 5.61
N ALA A 79 -10.20 -1.70 5.15
CA ALA A 79 -10.16 -2.87 6.03
C ALA A 79 -8.76 -3.10 6.62
N LEU A 80 -7.72 -2.91 5.82
CA LEU A 80 -6.33 -2.96 6.30
C LEU A 80 -6.03 -1.84 7.30
N THR A 81 -6.46 -0.61 6.99
CA THR A 81 -6.32 0.54 7.88
C THR A 81 -6.98 0.27 9.22
N TYR A 82 -8.23 -0.20 9.24
CA TYR A 82 -8.93 -0.51 10.49
C TYR A 82 -8.20 -1.60 11.30
N ARG A 83 -7.61 -2.60 10.64
CA ARG A 83 -6.96 -3.73 11.30
C ARG A 83 -5.56 -3.39 11.84
N PHE A 84 -4.78 -2.60 11.11
CA PHE A 84 -3.36 -2.37 11.41
C PHE A 84 -3.06 -0.99 11.98
N LEU A 85 -3.84 0.03 11.63
CA LEU A 85 -3.61 1.38 12.14
C LEU A 85 -4.37 1.56 13.45
N LYS A 86 -3.62 1.66 14.54
CA LYS A 86 -4.16 2.16 15.81
C LYS A 86 -4.07 3.68 15.78
N LEU A 87 -5.22 4.32 15.60
CA LEU A 87 -5.31 5.76 15.74
C LEU A 87 -4.99 6.13 17.20
N PRO A 88 -4.06 7.08 17.45
CA PRO A 88 -3.90 7.63 18.78
C PRO A 88 -5.21 8.33 19.19
N HIS A 89 -5.48 8.38 20.49
CA HIS A 89 -6.56 9.23 21.00
C HIS A 89 -6.33 10.67 20.51
N ALA A 90 -7.36 11.27 19.91
CA ALA A 90 -7.27 12.58 19.25
C ALA A 90 -6.70 13.68 20.17
N ASP A 91 -6.95 13.55 21.47
CA ASP A 91 -6.56 14.54 22.47
C ASP A 91 -5.17 14.29 23.09
N GLN A 92 -4.47 13.25 22.63
CA GLN A 92 -3.21 12.83 23.24
C GLN A 92 -2.01 13.19 22.37
N THR A 93 -1.41 14.34 22.64
CA THR A 93 -0.09 14.69 22.09
C THR A 93 0.92 13.60 22.44
N HIS A 94 1.57 13.04 21.41
CA HIS A 94 2.59 12.01 21.59
C HIS A 94 3.65 12.47 22.60
N TRP A 95 4.06 11.59 23.52
CA TRP A 95 4.91 11.96 24.66
C TRP A 95 6.19 12.70 24.25
N LYS A 96 6.84 12.29 23.14
CA LYS A 96 8.04 12.96 22.57
C LYS A 96 7.81 14.43 22.21
N ILE A 97 6.61 14.78 21.76
CA ILE A 97 6.24 16.15 21.42
C ILE A 97 5.90 16.90 22.71
N ARG A 98 5.12 16.28 23.60
CA ARG A 98 4.73 16.86 24.90
C ARG A 98 5.92 17.23 25.78
N THR A 99 6.98 16.42 25.78
CA THR A 99 8.20 16.69 26.54
C THR A 99 9.15 17.68 25.85
N ASN A 100 8.87 18.08 24.61
CA ASN A 100 9.71 19.00 23.87
C ASN A 100 9.14 20.43 23.96
N PRO A 101 9.78 21.35 24.71
CA PRO A 101 9.25 22.70 24.90
C PRO A 101 9.20 23.52 23.61
N ARG A 102 9.98 23.16 22.59
CA ARG A 102 9.95 23.80 21.26
C ARG A 102 8.70 23.42 20.47
N PHE A 103 8.25 22.18 20.57
CA PHE A 103 7.14 21.67 19.75
C PHE A 103 5.80 21.66 20.49
N PHE A 104 5.79 21.43 21.79
CA PHE A 104 4.55 21.34 22.56
C PHE A 104 3.61 22.56 22.44
N PRO A 105 4.09 23.82 22.34
CA PRO A 105 3.20 24.97 22.19
C PRO A 105 2.24 24.90 20.99
N TYR A 106 2.62 24.23 19.90
CA TYR A 106 1.77 24.10 18.70
C TYR A 106 0.64 23.06 18.83
N PHE A 107 0.65 22.27 19.90
CA PHE A 107 -0.30 21.18 20.14
C PHE A 107 -1.17 21.43 21.38
N LYS A 108 -1.15 22.66 21.91
CA LYS A 108 -2.11 23.10 22.93
C LYS A 108 -3.39 23.54 22.21
N VAL A 109 -4.50 22.90 22.54
CA VAL A 109 -5.86 23.35 22.18
C VAL A 109 -6.28 24.43 23.17
#